data_AF-A0AAE1IFQ9-F1
#
_entry.id   AF-A0AAE1IFQ9-F1
#
_cell.length_a   1.000
_cell.length_b   1.000
_cell.length_c   1.000
_cell.angle_alpha   90.00
_cell.angle_beta   90.00
_cell.angle_gamma   90.00
#
_symmetry.space_group_name_H-M   'P 1'
#
loop_
_entity.id
_entity.type
_entity.pdbx_description
1 polymer ?
#
loop_
_entity_poly.entity_id
_entity_poly.type
_entity_poly.pdbx_seq_one_letter_code
_entity_poly.pdbx_strand_id
1 'polypeptide(L)'
;MKTFIALLPALALMASASPFRLANDNSSVEDVTPSIKDVPLSTKDVSLEPLAGNTTTPGIDSLPTCAVPCIEVAIKSASDCELDDLPCLCKNRAKIAKSAKKCILSTCGAKKTQKKVVPQVQALCKAEDKKEEERRKAEKKKEKEQEEARKKAEKEQKERDKKQREDEKKKEKEEKKKQKEKEKEEKRKKKEEEKKKKEEEKEFERLRKEEEKRKKEEEKRKKKEQEDAEAGENEKRDDNEERGEPDFTLEKVKAAHTWWKLDKEHPVKGEPF
;
A
#
# COMPACT_ATOMS: atom_id res chain seq x y z
N MET A 1 14.49 20.86 -54.27
CA MET A 1 15.23 21.15 -53.03
C MET A 1 14.52 20.45 -51.89
N LYS A 2 15.27 19.72 -51.06
CA LYS A 2 14.78 18.71 -50.12
C LYS A 2 14.25 19.37 -48.84
N THR A 3 12.95 19.33 -48.61
CA THR A 3 12.35 19.67 -47.32
C THR A 3 12.21 18.40 -46.48
N PHE A 4 13.05 18.29 -45.46
CA PHE A 4 12.99 17.22 -44.45
C PHE A 4 11.73 17.41 -43.59
N ILE A 5 10.83 16.44 -43.66
CA ILE A 5 9.74 16.24 -42.71
C ILE A 5 10.36 15.69 -41.43
N ALA A 6 10.51 16.55 -40.43
CA ALA A 6 10.86 16.13 -39.09
C ALA A 6 9.62 15.51 -38.42
N LEU A 7 9.54 14.18 -38.49
CA LEU A 7 8.72 13.37 -37.59
C LEU A 7 9.30 13.49 -36.18
N LEU A 8 8.67 14.30 -35.33
CA LEU A 8 8.82 14.22 -33.88
C LEU A 8 7.76 13.25 -33.34
N PRO A 9 8.15 12.14 -32.69
CA PRO A 9 7.20 11.27 -32.03
C PRO A 9 6.67 11.95 -30.76
N ALA A 10 5.34 11.96 -30.66
CA ALA A 10 4.61 12.28 -29.44
C ALA A 10 5.11 11.39 -28.29
N LEU A 11 5.86 11.97 -27.35
CA LEU A 11 6.18 11.34 -26.09
C LEU A 11 5.27 11.92 -24.99
N ALA A 12 4.24 11.14 -24.68
CA ALA A 12 3.64 10.92 -23.37
C ALA A 12 3.70 12.07 -22.36
N LEU A 13 2.67 12.91 -22.37
CA LEU A 13 2.23 13.68 -21.22
C LEU A 13 1.36 12.78 -20.32
N MET A 14 2.00 11.87 -19.57
CA MET A 14 1.37 11.26 -18.40
C MET A 14 1.85 12.03 -17.17
N ALA A 15 1.12 13.10 -16.87
CA ALA A 15 1.15 13.75 -15.57
C ALA A 15 0.47 12.84 -14.54
N SER A 16 1.19 11.88 -13.97
CA SER A 16 0.80 11.30 -12.68
C SER A 16 1.47 12.12 -11.58
N ALA A 17 0.82 13.21 -11.20
CA ALA A 17 1.13 13.91 -9.97
C ALA A 17 0.92 12.94 -8.78
N SER A 18 2.02 12.60 -8.13
CA SER A 18 2.12 12.08 -6.77
C SER A 18 1.47 13.05 -5.75
N PRO A 19 1.47 12.78 -4.43
CA PRO A 19 1.53 11.52 -3.68
C PRO A 19 0.36 11.42 -2.68
N PHE A 20 0.30 10.27 -2.01
CA PHE A 20 -0.32 10.06 -0.69
C PHE A 20 -0.47 11.34 0.16
N ARG A 21 -1.71 11.77 0.39
CA ARG A 21 -2.07 12.43 1.64
C ARG A 21 -2.06 11.36 2.73
N LEU A 22 -0.99 11.31 3.53
CA LEU A 22 -1.11 10.86 4.91
C LEU A 22 -1.84 11.97 5.67
N ALA A 23 -3.17 12.00 5.54
CA ALA A 23 -4.01 12.60 6.56
C ALA A 23 -4.03 11.62 7.73
N ASN A 24 -2.99 11.71 8.56
CA ASN A 24 -3.01 11.22 9.92
C ASN A 24 -3.62 12.32 10.77
N ASP A 25 -4.95 12.31 10.91
CA ASP A 25 -5.69 12.90 12.03
C ASP A 25 -7.17 12.57 11.82
N ASN A 26 -7.60 11.41 12.32
CA ASN A 26 -8.86 11.40 13.03
C ASN A 26 -8.76 10.40 14.17
N SER A 27 -8.47 10.97 15.33
CA SER A 27 -8.85 10.51 16.65
C SER A 27 -10.25 9.89 16.63
N SER A 28 -10.34 8.58 16.43
CA SER A 28 -11.45 7.78 16.91
C SER A 28 -10.86 6.83 17.93
N VAL A 29 -10.91 7.27 19.19
CA VAL A 29 -10.83 6.43 20.37
C VAL A 29 -12.01 5.46 20.33
N GLU A 30 -11.88 4.40 19.53
CA GLU A 30 -12.68 3.21 19.71
C GLU A 30 -12.02 2.41 20.84
N ASP A 31 -12.83 2.28 21.88
CA ASP A 31 -12.66 1.55 23.11
C ASP A 31 -12.32 0.07 22.83
N VAL A 32 -11.04 -0.21 22.56
CA VAL A 32 -10.54 -1.59 22.60
C VAL A 32 -10.04 -1.82 24.01
N THR A 33 -10.96 -2.22 24.88
CA THR A 33 -10.65 -2.87 26.14
C THR A 33 -9.93 -4.19 25.82
N PRO A 34 -8.62 -4.36 26.08
CA PRO A 34 -8.00 -5.67 25.99
C PRO A 34 -8.15 -6.31 27.37
N SER A 35 -8.94 -7.38 27.42
CA SER A 35 -9.00 -8.30 28.57
C SER A 35 -7.65 -9.02 28.72
N ILE A 36 -6.64 -8.30 29.20
CA ILE A 36 -5.35 -8.85 29.64
C ILE A 36 -5.58 -9.37 31.06
N LYS A 37 -5.89 -10.66 31.14
CA LYS A 37 -5.75 -11.41 32.37
C LYS A 37 -4.25 -11.58 32.63
N ASP A 38 -3.82 -11.01 33.75
CA ASP A 38 -2.65 -11.40 34.52
C ASP A 38 -1.27 -11.19 33.87
N VAL A 39 -0.83 -9.93 33.80
CA VAL A 39 0.60 -9.60 33.84
C VAL A 39 0.86 -8.75 35.08
N PRO A 40 1.74 -9.17 36.01
CA PRO A 40 2.04 -8.42 37.22
C PRO A 40 2.64 -7.06 36.86
N LEU A 41 1.83 -6.04 37.10
CA LEU A 41 2.11 -4.63 37.02
C LEU A 41 3.27 -4.28 37.97
N SER A 42 4.50 -4.32 37.47
CA SER A 42 5.62 -3.64 38.12
C SER A 42 5.61 -2.19 37.65
N THR A 43 4.77 -1.39 38.30
CA THR A 43 4.83 0.07 38.30
C THR A 43 6.18 0.51 38.86
N LYS A 44 7.19 0.63 38.00
CA LYS A 44 8.28 1.57 38.27
C LYS A 44 7.82 2.91 37.77
N ASP A 45 7.21 3.66 38.69
CA ASP A 45 7.15 5.12 38.71
C ASP A 45 8.37 5.70 37.99
N VAL A 46 8.20 6.09 36.72
CA VAL A 46 9.06 7.10 36.12
C VAL A 46 8.50 8.40 36.64
N SER A 47 8.86 8.69 37.89
CA SER A 47 8.74 10.00 38.48
C SER A 47 9.52 10.95 37.57
N LEU A 48 8.83 11.62 36.65
CA LEU A 48 9.32 12.86 36.07
C LEU A 48 9.32 13.86 37.23
N GLU A 49 10.36 13.76 38.06
CA GLU A 49 10.69 14.84 38.98
C GLU A 49 10.89 16.08 38.11
N PRO A 50 10.07 17.13 38.25
CA PRO A 50 10.45 18.41 37.69
C PRO A 50 11.80 18.70 38.32
N LEU A 51 12.81 18.92 37.48
CA LEU A 51 14.07 19.54 37.88
C LEU A 51 13.77 20.99 38.30
N ALA A 52 12.98 21.17 39.36
CA ALA A 52 12.92 22.33 40.23
C ALA A 52 14.20 22.30 41.09
N GLY A 53 15.34 22.29 40.40
CA GLY A 53 16.56 22.80 40.97
C GLY A 53 16.32 24.29 41.09
N ASN A 54 15.90 24.72 42.28
CA ASN A 54 15.92 26.11 42.71
C ASN A 54 17.39 26.51 42.84
N THR A 55 18.12 26.50 41.72
CA THR A 55 19.42 27.13 41.64
C THR A 55 19.11 28.58 41.84
N THR A 56 19.39 29.08 43.05
CA THR A 56 19.36 30.50 43.42
C THR A 56 20.33 31.23 42.51
N THR A 57 19.94 31.40 41.25
CA THR A 57 20.61 32.27 40.31
C THR A 57 20.54 33.62 41.00
N PRO A 58 21.68 34.26 41.30
CA PRO A 58 21.68 35.48 42.08
C PRO A 58 20.80 36.50 41.35
N GLY A 59 19.59 36.69 41.89
CA GLY A 59 18.54 37.49 41.27
C GLY A 59 18.69 38.95 41.63
N ILE A 60 17.67 39.74 41.30
CA ILE A 60 17.55 41.13 41.72
C ILE A 60 17.63 41.25 43.26
N ASP A 61 17.26 40.20 44.00
CA ASP A 61 17.36 40.11 45.46
C ASP A 61 18.79 40.21 46.02
N SER A 62 19.81 39.97 45.17
CA SER A 62 21.22 40.13 45.55
C SER A 62 21.69 41.60 45.60
N LEU A 63 20.85 42.53 45.10
CA LEU A 63 21.10 43.96 45.13
C LEU A 63 20.71 44.56 46.48
N PRO A 64 21.33 45.68 46.89
CA PRO A 64 20.96 46.34 48.14
C PRO A 64 19.49 46.81 48.08
N THR A 65 18.77 46.64 49.19
CA THR A 65 17.35 46.98 49.32
C THR A 65 16.99 48.41 48.91
N CYS A 66 17.93 49.35 49.02
CA CYS A 66 17.74 50.75 48.58
C CYS A 66 17.59 50.90 47.06
N ALA A 67 18.06 49.92 46.26
CA ALA A 67 18.09 50.00 44.79
C ALA A 67 16.93 49.27 44.12
N VAL A 68 16.38 48.23 44.77
CA VAL A 68 15.29 47.38 44.26
C VAL A 68 14.09 48.19 43.75
N PRO A 69 13.44 49.08 44.54
CA PRO A 69 12.26 49.81 44.07
C PRO A 69 12.58 50.77 42.91
N CYS A 70 13.79 51.33 42.88
CA CYS A 70 14.23 52.19 41.78
C CYS A 70 14.42 51.41 40.48
N ILE A 71 14.87 50.16 40.56
CA ILE A 71 15.07 49.29 39.41
C ILE A 71 13.72 48.81 38.88
N GLU A 72 12.77 48.44 39.74
CA GLU A 72 11.41 48.06 39.33
C GLU A 72 10.70 49.15 38.51
N VAL A 73 10.76 50.39 38.98
CA VAL A 73 10.17 51.54 38.26
C VAL A 73 10.92 51.79 36.94
N ALA A 74 12.24 51.64 36.94
CA ALA A 74 13.04 51.81 35.74
C ALA A 74 12.78 50.72 34.70
N ILE A 75 12.57 49.47 35.12
CA ILE A 75 12.19 48.36 34.25
C ILE A 75 10.86 48.68 33.60
N LYS A 76 9.81 48.96 34.38
CA LYS A 76 8.47 49.29 33.87
C LYS A 76 8.41 50.50 32.94
N SER A 77 9.34 51.45 33.09
CA SER A 77 9.36 52.68 32.29
C SER A 77 10.28 52.63 31.07
N ALA A 78 11.30 51.77 31.07
CA ALA A 78 12.34 51.75 30.04
C ALA A 78 12.37 50.46 29.20
N SER A 79 11.62 49.44 29.61
CA SER A 79 11.59 48.12 28.96
C SER A 79 10.28 47.38 29.26
N ASP A 80 9.98 46.39 28.43
CA ASP A 80 8.86 45.46 28.66
C ASP A 80 9.32 44.16 29.33
N CYS A 81 10.52 44.15 29.92
CA CYS A 81 11.08 42.97 30.58
C CYS A 81 10.38 42.68 31.91
N GLU A 82 10.23 41.40 32.24
CA GLU A 82 9.84 40.99 33.59
C GLU A 82 11.00 41.18 34.58
N LEU A 83 10.67 41.27 35.87
CA LEU A 83 11.66 41.40 36.94
C LEU A 83 12.59 40.19 37.02
N ASP A 84 12.09 39.00 36.66
CA ASP A 84 12.85 37.75 36.74
C ASP A 84 13.58 37.39 35.44
N ASP A 85 13.35 38.12 34.34
CA ASP A 85 13.98 37.88 33.04
C ASP A 85 15.35 38.60 32.93
N LEU A 86 16.35 38.06 33.66
CA LEU A 86 17.72 38.57 33.62
C LEU A 86 18.28 38.75 32.18
N PRO A 87 18.09 37.80 31.24
CA PRO A 87 18.51 37.99 29.85
C PRO A 87 17.93 39.26 29.21
N CYS A 88 16.64 39.54 29.38
CA CYS A 88 16.00 40.75 28.86
C CYS A 88 16.53 42.02 29.56
N LEU A 89 16.67 41.97 30.89
CA LEU A 89 17.20 43.07 31.69
C LEU A 89 18.64 43.41 31.30
N CYS A 90 19.47 42.40 31.03
CA CYS A 90 20.86 42.58 30.62
C CYS A 90 20.99 43.16 29.21
N LYS A 91 20.11 42.77 28.27
CA LYS A 91 20.00 43.40 26.93
C LYS A 91 19.61 44.88 27.02
N ASN A 92 18.72 45.22 27.95
CA ASN A 92 18.25 46.60 28.15
C ASN A 92 19.00 47.37 29.26
N ARG A 93 20.13 46.83 29.76
CA ARG A 93 20.84 47.36 30.93
C ARG A 93 21.17 48.85 30.84
N ALA A 94 21.49 49.35 29.65
CA ALA A 94 21.85 50.75 29.43
C ALA A 94 20.63 51.68 29.59
N LYS A 95 19.46 51.25 29.12
CA LYS A 95 18.19 52.00 29.24
C LYS A 95 17.72 52.00 30.69
N ILE A 96 17.68 50.82 31.31
CA ILE A 96 17.28 50.65 32.71
C ILE A 96 18.23 51.43 33.63
N ALA A 97 19.55 51.32 33.43
CA ALA A 97 20.52 52.07 34.22
C ALA A 97 20.34 53.60 34.07
N LYS A 98 20.04 54.10 32.87
CA LYS A 98 19.80 55.53 32.64
C LYS A 98 18.56 56.02 33.40
N SER A 99 17.45 55.28 33.34
CA SER A 99 16.20 55.61 34.04
C SER A 99 16.33 55.47 35.56
N ALA A 100 17.01 54.42 36.04
CA ALA A 100 17.19 54.17 37.47
C ALA A 100 18.22 55.11 38.13
N LYS A 101 19.17 55.67 37.37
CA LYS A 101 20.32 56.45 37.88
C LYS A 101 19.90 57.53 38.87
N LYS A 102 18.88 58.34 38.55
CA LYS A 102 18.44 59.44 39.42
C LYS A 102 17.89 58.94 40.76
N CYS A 103 17.06 57.90 40.72
CA CYS A 103 16.47 57.29 41.91
C CYS A 103 17.55 56.61 42.79
N ILE A 104 18.40 55.78 42.20
CA ILE A 104 19.44 55.04 42.94
C ILE A 104 20.45 55.99 43.57
N LEU A 105 20.87 57.06 42.87
CA LEU A 105 21.79 58.05 43.45
C LEU A 105 21.19 58.79 44.65
N SER A 106 19.88 59.04 44.64
CA SER A 106 19.16 59.68 45.74
C SER A 106 18.97 58.74 46.93
N THR A 107 18.54 57.50 46.71
CA THR A 107 18.14 56.57 47.78
C THR A 107 19.33 55.78 48.35
N CYS A 108 20.24 55.33 47.49
CA CYS A 108 21.41 54.55 47.91
C CYS A 108 22.68 55.39 48.12
N GLY A 109 22.76 56.57 47.50
CA GLY A 109 23.96 57.39 47.45
C GLY A 109 24.97 56.95 46.39
N ALA A 110 25.74 57.91 45.88
CA ALA A 110 26.72 57.69 44.80
C ALA A 110 27.79 56.65 45.15
N LYS A 111 28.30 56.67 46.39
CA LYS A 111 29.38 55.78 46.86
C LYS A 111 28.94 54.30 46.91
N LYS A 112 27.72 54.00 47.40
CA LYS A 112 27.20 52.61 47.42
C LYS A 112 26.85 52.13 46.02
N THR A 113 26.29 53.01 45.19
CA THR A 113 25.92 52.69 43.80
C THR A 113 27.13 52.25 42.98
N GLN A 114 28.21 53.04 42.99
CA GLN A 114 29.42 52.73 42.24
C GLN A 114 30.17 51.51 42.77
N LYS A 115 30.24 51.34 44.10
CA LYS A 115 31.03 50.25 44.72
C LYS A 115 30.29 48.91 44.84
N LYS A 116 28.96 48.92 44.92
CA LYS A 116 28.16 47.69 45.17
C LYS A 116 27.22 47.39 44.00
N VAL A 117 26.32 48.31 43.67
CA VAL A 117 25.24 48.06 42.69
C VAL A 117 25.78 47.80 41.28
N VAL A 118 26.64 48.71 40.77
CA VAL A 118 27.20 48.59 39.41
C VAL A 118 27.99 47.28 39.20
N PRO A 119 28.97 46.91 40.05
CA PRO A 119 29.72 45.67 39.85
C PRO A 119 28.84 44.43 40.05
N GLN A 120 27.85 44.45 40.95
CA GLN A 120 26.90 43.34 41.10
C GLN A 120 26.08 43.13 39.83
N VAL A 121 25.43 44.15 39.28
CA VAL A 121 24.64 44.04 38.04
C VAL A 121 25.51 43.57 36.86
N GLN A 122 26.75 44.07 36.76
CA GLN A 122 27.67 43.60 35.73
C GLN A 122 28.04 42.12 35.90
N ALA A 123 28.23 41.65 37.14
CA ALA A 123 28.52 40.26 37.43
C ALA A 123 27.32 39.36 37.08
N LEU A 124 26.09 39.79 37.40
CA LEU A 124 24.86 39.07 37.03
C LEU A 124 24.75 38.89 35.52
N CYS A 125 24.90 39.98 34.76
CA CYS A 125 24.80 39.90 33.31
C CYS A 125 25.91 39.05 32.67
N LYS A 126 27.15 39.14 33.16
CA LYS A 126 28.24 38.28 32.65
C LYS A 126 27.99 36.80 32.92
N ALA A 127 27.40 36.47 34.07
CA ALA A 127 27.06 35.09 34.40
C ALA A 127 25.98 34.53 33.47
N GLU A 128 24.95 35.32 33.19
CA GLU A 128 23.88 34.93 32.25
C GLU A 128 24.39 34.86 30.79
N ASP A 129 25.23 35.79 30.34
CA ASP A 129 25.85 35.74 29.01
C ASP A 129 26.65 34.44 28.82
N LYS A 130 27.43 34.04 29.84
CA LYS A 130 28.20 32.79 29.80
C LYS A 130 27.29 31.56 29.76
N LYS A 131 26.22 31.56 30.56
CA LYS A 131 25.23 30.48 30.60
C LYS A 131 24.47 30.37 29.27
N GLU A 132 24.13 31.49 28.63
CA GLU A 132 23.54 31.52 27.29
C GLU A 132 24.52 30.97 26.24
N GLU A 133 25.79 31.35 26.30
CA GLU A 133 26.83 30.81 25.40
C GLU A 133 26.97 29.28 25.54
N GLU A 134 27.01 28.77 26.77
CA GLU A 134 27.04 27.33 27.05
C GLU A 134 25.79 26.62 26.52
N ARG A 135 24.60 27.21 26.68
CA ARG A 135 23.35 26.68 26.11
C ARG A 135 23.41 26.63 24.58
N ARG A 136 23.87 27.69 23.91
CA ARG A 136 24.01 27.73 22.45
C ARG A 136 25.03 26.72 21.95
N LYS A 137 26.14 26.51 22.66
CA LYS A 137 27.11 25.46 22.35
C LYS A 137 26.51 24.06 22.53
N ALA A 138 25.73 23.84 23.59
CA ALA A 138 25.06 22.58 23.85
C ALA A 138 23.97 22.28 22.79
N GLU A 139 23.17 23.28 22.40
CA GLU A 139 22.17 23.16 21.34
C GLU A 139 22.82 22.85 19.98
N LYS A 140 23.87 23.58 19.60
CA LYS A 140 24.63 23.30 18.37
C LYS A 140 25.26 21.92 18.36
N LYS A 141 25.70 21.41 19.53
CA LYS A 141 26.21 20.04 19.66
C LYS A 141 25.07 19.01 19.44
N LYS A 142 23.91 19.22 20.05
CA LYS A 142 22.72 18.38 19.87
C LYS A 142 22.23 18.38 18.42
N GLU A 143 22.19 19.54 17.77
CA GLU A 143 21.78 19.67 16.36
C GLU A 143 22.71 18.87 15.43
N LYS A 144 24.03 18.96 15.62
CA LYS A 144 25.01 18.16 14.86
C LYS A 144 24.83 16.66 15.08
N GLU A 145 24.64 16.23 16.33
CA GLU A 145 24.39 14.83 16.67
C GLU A 145 23.10 14.30 16.03
N GLN A 146 22.03 15.11 16.03
CA GLN A 146 20.77 14.78 15.36
C GLN A 146 20.93 14.72 13.83
N GLU A 147 21.70 15.63 13.22
CA GLU A 147 21.98 15.63 11.78
C GLU A 147 22.76 14.38 11.36
N GLU A 148 23.79 13.99 12.13
CA GLU A 148 24.54 12.75 11.91
C GLU A 148 23.66 11.51 12.07
N ALA A 149 22.79 11.47 13.08
CA ALA A 149 21.83 10.41 13.27
C ALA A 149 20.85 10.30 12.08
N ARG A 150 20.34 11.42 11.57
CA ARG A 150 19.47 11.46 10.39
C ARG A 150 20.17 10.97 9.13
N LYS A 151 21.42 11.38 8.89
CA LYS A 151 22.23 10.90 7.75
C LYS A 151 22.51 9.40 7.84
N LYS A 152 22.74 8.86 9.04
CA LYS A 152 22.92 7.42 9.27
C LYS A 152 21.63 6.64 8.99
N ALA A 153 20.49 7.12 9.50
CA ALA A 153 19.18 6.51 9.26
C ALA A 153 18.80 6.54 7.76
N GLU A 154 19.07 7.64 7.05
CA GLU A 154 18.81 7.75 5.62
C GLU A 154 19.64 6.76 4.79
N LYS A 155 20.92 6.55 5.15
CA LYS A 155 21.77 5.55 4.50
C LYS A 155 21.25 4.13 4.72
N GLU A 156 20.88 3.80 5.96
CA GLU A 156 20.32 2.49 6.30
C GLU A 156 18.99 2.22 5.57
N GLN A 157 18.12 3.23 5.46
CA GLN A 157 16.88 3.13 4.71
C GLN A 157 17.14 2.88 3.22
N LYS A 158 18.08 3.60 2.60
CA LYS A 158 18.46 3.38 1.20
C LYS A 158 18.99 1.96 0.94
N GLU A 159 19.76 1.40 1.87
CA GLU A 159 20.24 0.00 1.76
C GLU A 159 19.09 -1.01 1.89
N ARG A 160 18.14 -0.79 2.82
CA ARG A 160 16.94 -1.62 2.96
C ARG A 160 16.07 -1.57 1.70
N ASP A 161 15.84 -0.39 1.14
CA ASP A 161 15.05 -0.22 -0.08
C ASP A 161 15.71 -0.87 -1.30
N LYS A 162 17.05 -0.77 -1.41
CA LYS A 162 17.80 -1.45 -2.47
C LYS A 162 17.65 -2.97 -2.36
N LYS A 163 17.77 -3.52 -1.15
CA LYS A 163 17.60 -4.96 -0.89
C LYS A 163 16.17 -5.42 -1.22
N GLN A 164 15.15 -4.68 -0.79
CA GLN A 164 13.75 -4.99 -1.11
C GLN A 164 13.50 -5.00 -2.63
N ARG A 165 14.03 -4.03 -3.36
CA ARG A 165 13.92 -3.99 -4.84
C ARG A 165 14.62 -5.17 -5.52
N GLU A 166 15.75 -5.64 -4.98
CA GLU A 166 16.45 -6.82 -5.51
C GLU A 166 15.64 -8.10 -5.25
N ASP A 167 15.07 -8.24 -4.05
CA ASP A 167 14.22 -9.37 -3.67
C ASP A 167 12.91 -9.41 -4.49
N GLU A 168 12.28 -8.25 -4.72
CA GLU A 168 11.08 -8.12 -5.56
C GLU A 168 11.37 -8.52 -7.01
N LYS A 169 12.46 -8.03 -7.60
CA LYS A 169 12.89 -8.43 -8.95
C LYS A 169 13.19 -9.93 -9.04
N LYS A 170 13.70 -10.55 -7.98
CA LYS A 170 13.94 -11.99 -7.93
C LYS A 170 12.63 -12.77 -7.91
N LYS A 171 11.66 -12.34 -7.08
CA LYS A 171 10.32 -12.93 -7.03
C LYS A 171 9.59 -12.81 -8.36
N GLU A 172 9.59 -11.64 -8.98
CA GLU A 172 8.96 -11.41 -10.29
C GLU A 172 9.57 -12.32 -11.38
N LYS A 173 10.89 -12.46 -11.41
CA LYS A 173 11.58 -13.39 -12.33
C LYS A 173 11.18 -14.85 -12.09
N GLU A 174 11.04 -15.25 -10.82
CA GLU A 174 10.62 -16.61 -10.46
C GLU A 174 9.16 -16.87 -10.88
N GLU A 175 8.25 -15.93 -10.61
CA GLU A 175 6.85 -16.02 -11.03
C GLU A 175 6.71 -16.06 -12.55
N LYS A 176 7.46 -15.22 -13.27
CA LYS A 176 7.50 -15.23 -14.74
C LYS A 176 8.02 -16.57 -15.30
N LYS A 177 8.98 -17.21 -14.62
CA LYS A 177 9.47 -18.54 -15.00
C LYS A 177 8.38 -19.60 -14.78
N LYS A 178 7.70 -19.58 -13.63
CA LYS A 178 6.57 -20.48 -13.33
C LYS A 178 5.41 -20.31 -14.32
N GLN A 179 5.05 -19.08 -14.67
CA GLN A 179 4.01 -18.82 -15.68
C GLN A 179 4.38 -19.37 -17.06
N LYS A 180 5.62 -19.13 -17.53
CA LYS A 180 6.10 -19.70 -18.80
C LYS A 180 6.13 -21.23 -18.81
N GLU A 181 6.39 -21.85 -17.67
CA GLU A 181 6.37 -23.31 -17.54
C GLU A 181 4.94 -23.85 -17.62
N LYS A 182 3.99 -23.24 -16.88
CA LYS A 182 2.56 -23.56 -16.96
C LYS A 182 2.00 -23.38 -18.38
N GLU A 183 2.34 -22.29 -19.06
CA GLU A 183 1.91 -22.03 -20.45
C GLU A 183 2.46 -23.09 -21.43
N LYS A 184 3.73 -23.50 -21.26
CA LYS A 184 4.33 -24.58 -22.05
C LYS A 184 3.65 -25.91 -21.79
N GLU A 185 3.30 -26.22 -20.54
CA GLU A 185 2.59 -27.43 -20.17
C GLU A 185 1.18 -27.47 -20.76
N GLU A 186 0.42 -26.38 -20.67
CA GLU A 186 -0.90 -26.27 -21.27
C GLU A 186 -0.85 -26.42 -22.80
N LYS A 187 0.15 -25.81 -23.45
CA LYS A 187 0.37 -25.97 -24.90
C LYS A 187 0.70 -27.41 -25.30
N ARG A 188 1.41 -28.16 -24.44
CA ARG A 188 1.68 -29.59 -24.67
C ARG A 188 0.39 -30.42 -24.55
N LYS A 189 -0.40 -30.19 -23.50
CA LYS A 189 -1.71 -30.84 -23.30
C LYS A 189 -2.67 -30.59 -24.47
N LYS A 190 -2.79 -29.35 -24.94
CA LYS A 190 -3.62 -29.00 -26.12
C LYS A 190 -3.17 -29.72 -27.39
N LYS A 191 -1.86 -29.80 -27.65
CA LYS A 191 -1.31 -30.52 -28.82
C LYS A 191 -1.55 -32.03 -28.74
N GLU A 192 -1.50 -32.61 -27.54
CA GLU A 192 -1.77 -34.03 -27.32
C GLU A 192 -3.25 -34.34 -27.53
N GLU A 193 -4.16 -33.51 -26.99
CA GLU A 193 -5.60 -33.63 -27.20
C GLU A 193 -5.99 -33.47 -28.68
N GLU A 194 -5.40 -32.51 -29.40
CA GLU A 194 -5.63 -32.31 -30.83
C GLU A 194 -5.17 -33.53 -31.65
N LYS A 195 -4.00 -34.11 -31.31
CA LYS A 195 -3.53 -35.35 -31.95
C LYS A 195 -4.49 -36.51 -31.70
N LYS A 196 -4.96 -36.66 -30.46
CA LYS A 196 -5.91 -37.71 -30.09
C LYS A 196 -7.23 -37.58 -30.87
N LYS A 197 -7.80 -36.37 -30.94
CA LYS A 197 -9.01 -36.09 -31.73
C LYS A 197 -8.82 -36.42 -33.21
N LYS A 198 -7.66 -36.09 -33.78
CA LYS A 198 -7.33 -36.40 -35.17
C LYS A 198 -7.15 -37.90 -35.43
N GLU A 199 -6.69 -38.67 -34.44
CA GLU A 199 -6.61 -40.13 -34.52
C GLU A 199 -8.00 -40.76 -34.42
N GLU A 200 -8.83 -40.33 -33.47
CA GLU A 200 -10.23 -40.76 -33.31
C GLU A 200 -11.07 -40.45 -34.56
N GLU A 201 -10.88 -39.27 -35.18
CA GLU A 201 -11.56 -38.90 -36.43
C GLU A 201 -11.17 -39.81 -37.60
N LYS A 202 -9.87 -40.14 -37.74
CA LYS A 202 -9.39 -41.07 -38.76
C LYS A 202 -9.91 -42.50 -38.55
N GLU A 203 -10.02 -42.93 -37.30
CA GLU A 203 -10.58 -44.24 -36.95
C GLU A 203 -12.07 -44.29 -37.30
N PHE A 204 -12.82 -43.26 -36.93
CA PHE A 204 -14.23 -43.12 -37.27
C PHE A 204 -14.45 -43.11 -38.80
N GLU A 205 -13.60 -42.42 -39.56
CA GLU A 205 -13.66 -42.41 -41.02
C GLU A 205 -13.40 -43.81 -41.62
N ARG A 206 -12.49 -44.60 -41.05
CA ARG A 206 -12.22 -45.98 -41.48
C ARG A 206 -13.43 -46.89 -41.22
N LEU A 207 -14.02 -46.81 -40.03
CA LEU A 207 -15.22 -47.58 -39.67
C LEU A 207 -16.38 -47.25 -40.60
N ARG A 208 -16.59 -45.97 -40.92
CA ARG A 208 -17.64 -45.54 -41.87
C ARG A 208 -17.44 -46.15 -43.27
N LYS A 209 -16.18 -46.17 -43.77
CA LYS A 209 -15.85 -46.79 -45.07
C LYS A 209 -16.05 -48.30 -45.04
N GLU A 210 -15.77 -48.96 -43.92
CA GLU A 210 -15.99 -50.40 -43.76
C GLU A 210 -17.48 -50.76 -43.71
N GLU A 211 -18.27 -50.00 -42.96
CA GLU A 211 -19.72 -50.16 -42.89
C GLU A 211 -20.38 -49.97 -44.27
N GLU A 212 -19.94 -48.96 -45.04
CA GLU A 212 -20.41 -48.74 -46.41
C GLU A 212 -20.10 -49.93 -47.34
N LYS A 213 -18.91 -50.53 -47.21
CA LYS A 213 -18.55 -51.75 -47.95
C LYS A 213 -19.45 -52.93 -47.58
N ARG A 214 -19.70 -53.12 -46.28
CA ARG A 214 -20.60 -54.17 -45.78
C ARG A 214 -22.03 -53.99 -46.33
N LYS A 215 -22.56 -52.77 -46.34
CA LYS A 215 -23.88 -52.48 -46.92
C LYS A 215 -23.94 -52.80 -48.41
N LYS A 216 -22.91 -52.42 -49.17
CA LYS A 216 -22.81 -52.76 -50.61
C LYS A 216 -22.72 -54.26 -50.87
N GLU A 217 -22.01 -55.00 -50.02
CA GLU A 217 -21.92 -56.46 -50.12
C GLU A 217 -23.26 -57.14 -49.76
N GLU A 218 -23.93 -56.66 -48.71
CA GLU A 218 -25.26 -57.13 -48.32
C GLU A 218 -26.31 -56.85 -49.39
N GLU A 219 -26.27 -55.67 -50.02
CA GLU A 219 -27.15 -55.32 -51.15
C GLU A 219 -26.91 -56.24 -52.35
N LYS A 220 -25.64 -56.55 -52.67
CA LYS A 220 -25.31 -57.52 -53.73
C LYS A 220 -25.82 -58.92 -53.40
N ARG A 221 -25.71 -59.36 -52.14
CA ARG A 221 -26.25 -60.65 -51.68
C ARG A 221 -27.76 -60.71 -51.84
N LYS A 222 -28.47 -59.66 -51.38
CA LYS A 222 -29.93 -59.55 -51.51
C LYS A 222 -30.37 -59.54 -52.97
N LYS A 223 -29.67 -58.81 -53.84
CA LYS A 223 -29.96 -58.79 -55.27
C LYS A 223 -29.79 -60.17 -55.91
N LYS A 224 -28.72 -60.89 -55.55
CA LYS A 224 -28.49 -62.26 -56.01
C LYS A 224 -29.58 -63.22 -55.51
N GLU A 225 -29.96 -63.14 -54.23
CA GLU A 225 -31.07 -63.94 -53.69
C GLU A 225 -32.40 -63.65 -54.39
N GLN A 226 -32.66 -62.39 -54.77
CA GLN A 226 -33.83 -62.03 -55.57
C GLN A 226 -33.78 -62.65 -56.97
N GLU A 227 -32.65 -62.56 -57.67
CA GLU A 227 -32.45 -63.19 -58.98
C GLU A 227 -32.62 -64.71 -58.91
N ASP A 228 -32.07 -65.35 -57.86
CA ASP A 228 -32.22 -66.78 -57.61
C ASP A 228 -33.69 -67.16 -57.27
N ALA A 229 -34.43 -66.32 -56.55
CA ALA A 229 -35.84 -66.53 -56.22
C ALA A 229 -36.77 -66.36 -57.44
N GLU A 230 -36.55 -65.32 -58.26
CA GLU A 230 -37.30 -65.10 -59.50
C GLU A 230 -37.07 -66.24 -60.52
N ALA A 231 -35.86 -66.80 -60.57
CA ALA A 231 -35.59 -68.00 -61.36
C ALA A 231 -36.37 -69.23 -60.86
N GLY A 232 -36.58 -69.36 -59.54
CA GLY A 232 -37.33 -70.45 -58.93
C GLY A 232 -38.86 -70.35 -59.08
N GLU A 233 -39.44 -69.15 -59.15
CA GLU A 233 -40.88 -68.97 -59.36
C GLU A 233 -41.33 -69.24 -60.80
N ASN A 234 -40.42 -69.18 -61.78
CA ASN A 234 -40.72 -69.56 -63.16
C ASN A 234 -40.88 -71.08 -63.37
N GLU A 235 -40.57 -71.90 -62.34
CA GLU A 235 -40.69 -73.37 -62.37
C GLU A 235 -41.91 -73.89 -61.59
N LYS A 236 -42.73 -73.02 -60.97
CA LYS A 236 -43.94 -73.41 -60.20
C LYS A 236 -45.18 -72.60 -60.55
N ARG A 237 -45.35 -72.28 -61.84
CA ARG A 237 -46.56 -71.64 -62.36
C ARG A 237 -47.42 -72.61 -63.18
N ASP A 238 -47.72 -73.76 -62.60
CA ASP A 238 -48.93 -74.55 -62.86
C ASP A 238 -49.47 -74.93 -61.47
N ASP A 239 -50.78 -74.72 -61.24
CA ASP A 239 -51.55 -75.03 -60.03
C ASP A 239 -51.32 -74.17 -58.78
N ASN A 240 -52.02 -73.03 -58.64
CA ASN A 240 -52.90 -72.85 -57.46
C ASN A 240 -53.90 -71.70 -57.63
N GLU A 241 -55.18 -72.06 -57.52
CA GLU A 241 -56.38 -71.22 -57.51
C GLU A 241 -56.80 -70.98 -56.04
N GLU A 242 -57.41 -69.81 -55.78
CA GLU A 242 -58.24 -69.47 -54.61
C GLU A 242 -57.66 -69.51 -53.18
N ARG A 243 -57.66 -68.35 -52.49
CA ARG A 243 -58.56 -68.04 -51.34
C ARG A 243 -58.11 -66.74 -50.64
N GLY A 244 -59.07 -65.84 -50.40
CA GLY A 244 -58.86 -64.42 -50.09
C GLY A 244 -58.57 -64.01 -48.64
N GLU A 245 -58.31 -62.69 -48.52
CA GLU A 245 -58.59 -61.67 -47.48
C GLU A 245 -58.61 -62.05 -45.97
N PRO A 246 -58.30 -61.13 -45.02
CA PRO A 246 -58.59 -59.68 -45.10
C PRO A 246 -57.54 -58.69 -44.56
N ASP A 247 -57.69 -57.48 -45.10
CA ASP A 247 -57.56 -56.15 -44.49
C ASP A 247 -57.14 -56.04 -43.01
N PHE A 248 -56.02 -55.35 -42.74
CA PHE A 248 -55.76 -54.71 -41.46
C PHE A 248 -55.12 -53.33 -41.67
N THR A 249 -55.92 -52.32 -41.38
CA THR A 249 -55.71 -50.91 -41.67
C THR A 249 -54.58 -50.24 -40.90
N LEU A 250 -53.85 -49.41 -41.67
CA LEU A 250 -53.26 -48.11 -41.33
C LEU A 250 -53.82 -47.43 -40.04
N GLU A 251 -52.93 -46.87 -39.21
CA GLU A 251 -53.15 -45.88 -38.10
C GLU A 251 -52.84 -46.34 -36.67
N LYS A 252 -51.56 -46.43 -36.24
CA LYS A 252 -51.22 -46.13 -34.81
C LYS A 252 -49.78 -45.94 -34.32
N VAL A 253 -48.74 -45.71 -35.14
CA VAL A 253 -47.39 -45.45 -34.58
C VAL A 253 -46.79 -44.09 -35.02
N LYS A 254 -47.65 -43.07 -35.18
CA LYS A 254 -47.24 -41.67 -35.35
C LYS A 254 -47.09 -40.88 -34.03
N ALA A 255 -47.16 -41.52 -32.86
CA ALA A 255 -47.34 -40.79 -31.59
C ALA A 255 -46.17 -40.81 -30.58
N ALA A 256 -45.00 -41.40 -30.87
CA ALA A 256 -43.99 -41.62 -29.83
C ALA A 256 -42.63 -40.92 -30.00
N HIS A 257 -42.43 -40.07 -31.03
CA HIS A 257 -41.09 -39.51 -31.32
C HIS A 257 -40.96 -37.97 -31.27
N THR A 258 -41.86 -37.29 -30.55
CA THR A 258 -41.84 -35.83 -30.34
C THR A 258 -41.42 -35.39 -28.92
N TRP A 259 -40.96 -36.31 -28.06
CA TRP A 259 -40.78 -36.03 -26.62
C TRP A 259 -39.35 -35.73 -26.12
N TRP A 260 -38.34 -35.57 -26.98
CA TRP A 260 -36.94 -35.32 -26.54
C TRP A 260 -36.36 -34.00 -27.03
N LYS A 261 -37.18 -32.93 -27.08
CA LYS A 261 -36.72 -31.59 -27.53
C LYS A 261 -36.87 -30.46 -26.52
N LEU A 262 -36.96 -30.79 -25.22
CA LEU A 262 -36.83 -29.80 -24.15
C LEU A 262 -35.74 -30.26 -23.18
N ASP A 263 -35.03 -29.27 -22.65
CA ASP A 263 -34.00 -29.34 -21.59
C ASP A 263 -32.56 -29.62 -22.03
N LYS A 264 -31.88 -28.54 -22.43
CA LYS A 264 -30.70 -28.03 -21.70
C LYS A 264 -30.12 -26.77 -22.35
N GLU A 265 -30.78 -25.64 -22.11
CA GLU A 265 -30.10 -24.34 -22.05
C GLU A 265 -29.97 -23.89 -20.59
N HIS A 266 -28.89 -23.15 -20.34
CA HIS A 266 -28.41 -22.51 -19.09
C HIS A 266 -27.34 -23.27 -18.27
N PRO A 267 -26.08 -22.83 -18.40
CA PRO A 267 -25.22 -22.60 -17.25
C PRO A 267 -25.35 -21.15 -16.77
N VAL A 268 -25.77 -21.01 -15.51
CA VAL A 268 -25.77 -19.79 -14.72
C VAL A 268 -24.34 -19.29 -14.56
N LYS A 269 -24.08 -18.06 -14.99
CA LYS A 269 -22.88 -17.29 -14.61
C LYS A 269 -23.04 -16.84 -13.16
N GLY A 270 -22.13 -17.26 -12.30
CA GLY A 270 -21.97 -16.72 -10.94
C GLY A 270 -20.50 -16.77 -10.56
N GLU A 271 -19.84 -15.62 -10.64
CA GLU A 271 -18.49 -15.39 -10.12
C GLU A 271 -18.51 -15.16 -8.60
N PRO A 272 -17.45 -15.55 -7.87
CA PRO A 272 -17.29 -15.25 -6.45
C PRO A 272 -16.71 -13.84 -6.23
N PHE A 273 -17.27 -13.13 -5.24
CA PHE A 273 -16.62 -12.02 -4.54
C PHE A 273 -15.84 -12.55 -3.34
#